data_AF-A0A453BSK0-F1
#
_entry.id   AF-A0A453BSK0-F1
#
_cell.length_a   1.000
_cell.length_b   1.000
_cell.length_c   1.000
_cell.angle_alpha   90.00
_cell.angle_beta   90.00
_cell.angle_gamma   90.00
#
_symmetry.space_group_name_H-M   'P 1'
#
loop_
_entity.id
_entity.type
_entity.pdbx_description
1 polymer ?
#
loop_
_entity_poly.entity_id
_entity_poly.type
_entity_poly.pdbx_seq_one_letter_code
_entity_poly.pdbx_strand_id
1 'polypeptide(L)'
;MVAELVFSGETSLSSLLVSLLNQIIKDGTEDEVFSVVNVIAEILVISPCSSSHFTSSGVIDAVGSIYCSPYSSRIKTVCSLLIFNILYSASAMTVYWEDEWLALTMKLLEYFNSSLDYTSSDQEQKILIGIFCLILHHSASKVLIEPAKAIILNKPLVSLTDGIIQEACAKGPSLLQYNQETDFGGFMILILQLVFFSLRSLHAILDPSIDWQEFLQHSDNTQFFSVVGIPCHDLCRLMHFGPYPVKLIASQCLLELLTRISDQRSYLNAELRCSAQYMKSIIAVIEGLVLSQDSRVAENCGSCLSMILGWEKFGSQENMVGRESKWSRLIMEEFAVALTAPGLTSKSFSNQQKIASNIAVSLLKLSQVPEWLTSLFDSSLISGVVGNLSARNVTADIVKLFSELMTKKYLTQEHVVSLHNLFQVCRRQVYEGSCSKSELSEQKAEETVAMSPDEVCALLFGIVLNQRTASCTLQMEQQNLLREIDLFFQESSQGE
;
A
#
# COMPACT_ATOMS: atom_id res chain seq x y z
N MET A 1 37.74 6.76 -9.12
CA MET A 1 38.64 5.71 -9.62
C MET A 1 38.09 4.29 -9.41
N VAL A 2 37.95 3.76 -8.18
CA VAL A 2 37.38 2.40 -7.97
C VAL A 2 35.89 2.33 -8.37
N ALA A 3 35.08 3.31 -7.97
CA ALA A 3 33.67 3.40 -8.38
C ALA A 3 33.49 3.62 -9.90
N GLU A 4 34.45 4.27 -10.57
CA GLU A 4 34.44 4.45 -12.04
C GLU A 4 34.75 3.13 -12.79
N LEU A 5 35.56 2.24 -12.20
CA LEU A 5 35.83 0.91 -12.73
C LEU A 5 34.64 -0.06 -12.55
N VAL A 6 33.86 0.11 -11.47
CA VAL A 6 32.56 -0.58 -11.33
C VAL A 6 31.55 -0.05 -12.35
N PHE A 7 31.55 1.26 -12.60
CA PHE A 7 30.68 1.90 -13.58
C PHE A 7 30.94 1.42 -15.01
N SER A 8 32.15 0.96 -15.33
CA SER A 8 32.47 0.32 -16.62
C SER A 8 31.99 -1.13 -16.77
N GLY A 9 31.29 -1.69 -15.78
CA GLY A 9 30.72 -3.04 -15.82
C GLY A 9 31.74 -4.16 -15.59
N GLU A 10 32.90 -3.86 -15.00
CA GLU A 10 33.91 -4.89 -14.70
C GLU A 10 33.48 -5.75 -13.50
N THR A 11 32.88 -6.91 -13.79
CA THR A 11 32.51 -7.96 -12.81
C THR A 11 33.70 -8.43 -11.96
N SER A 12 34.92 -8.28 -12.46
CA SER A 12 36.16 -8.66 -11.81
C SER A 12 36.37 -7.95 -10.47
N LEU A 13 35.96 -6.68 -10.35
CA LEU A 13 36.16 -5.89 -9.14
C LEU A 13 35.24 -6.33 -8.00
N SER A 14 33.96 -6.60 -8.28
CA SER A 14 33.02 -7.15 -7.29
C SER A 14 33.51 -8.50 -6.76
N SER A 15 33.97 -9.39 -7.66
CA SER A 15 34.50 -10.70 -7.27
C SER A 15 35.76 -10.61 -6.40
N LEU A 16 36.65 -9.65 -6.70
CA LEU A 16 37.88 -9.42 -5.94
C LEU A 16 37.58 -8.86 -4.56
N LEU A 17 36.66 -7.88 -4.45
CA LEU A 17 36.25 -7.30 -3.17
C LEU A 17 35.55 -8.33 -2.26
N VAL A 18 34.68 -9.18 -2.82
CA VAL A 18 34.02 -10.24 -2.04
C VAL A 18 35.02 -11.33 -1.63
N SER A 19 35.96 -11.68 -2.51
CA SER A 19 37.04 -12.63 -2.17
C SER A 19 37.93 -12.09 -1.05
N LEU A 20 38.28 -10.80 -1.11
CA LEU A 20 39.03 -10.11 -0.07
C LEU A 20 38.26 -10.08 1.25
N LEU A 21 36.96 -9.76 1.21
CA LEU A 21 36.09 -9.77 2.39
C LEU A 21 36.08 -11.16 3.05
N ASN A 22 35.89 -12.22 2.27
CA ASN A 22 35.92 -13.60 2.76
C ASN A 22 37.25 -14.01 3.40
N GLN A 23 38.37 -13.50 2.88
CA GLN A 23 39.69 -13.75 3.45
C GLN A 23 39.87 -13.01 4.79
N ILE A 24 39.51 -11.73 4.84
CA ILE A 24 39.67 -10.90 6.03
C ILE A 24 38.71 -11.33 7.15
N ILE A 25 37.49 -11.80 6.84
CA ILE A 25 36.59 -12.38 7.86
C ILE A 25 37.24 -13.57 8.58
N LYS A 26 38.10 -14.34 7.88
CA LYS A 26 38.77 -15.51 8.47
C LYS A 26 40.03 -15.14 9.25
N ASP A 27 40.88 -14.29 8.66
CA ASP A 27 42.26 -14.11 9.12
C ASP A 27 42.59 -12.67 9.56
N GLY A 28 41.67 -11.73 9.37
CA GLY A 28 41.88 -10.30 9.60
C GLY A 28 41.29 -9.73 10.88
N THR A 29 41.47 -8.43 11.06
CA THR A 29 40.95 -7.63 12.18
C THR A 29 39.56 -7.05 11.87
N GLU A 30 38.81 -6.71 12.92
CA GLU A 30 37.50 -6.06 12.79
C GLU A 30 37.56 -4.72 12.03
N ASP A 31 38.61 -3.92 12.22
CA ASP A 31 38.78 -2.66 11.48
C ASP A 31 39.04 -2.90 9.98
N GLU A 32 39.70 -3.99 9.61
CA GLU A 32 39.91 -4.36 8.21
C GLU A 32 38.60 -4.83 7.55
N VAL A 33 37.80 -5.64 8.25
CA VAL A 33 36.45 -6.03 7.78
C VAL A 33 35.58 -4.79 7.58
N PHE A 34 35.54 -3.92 8.59
CA PHE A 34 34.78 -2.67 8.54
C PHE A 34 35.14 -1.82 7.33
N SER A 35 36.44 -1.68 7.05
CA SER A 35 36.94 -0.89 5.92
C SER A 35 36.49 -1.46 4.57
N VAL A 36 36.55 -2.79 4.38
CA VAL A 36 36.12 -3.41 3.12
C VAL A 36 34.61 -3.33 2.93
N VAL A 37 33.82 -3.57 3.99
CA VAL A 37 32.35 -3.47 3.91
C VAL A 37 31.93 -2.03 3.58
N ASN A 38 32.57 -1.01 4.16
CA ASN A 38 32.29 0.39 3.81
C ASN A 38 32.62 0.71 2.35
N VAL A 39 33.73 0.20 1.82
CA VAL A 39 34.06 0.40 0.39
C VAL A 39 32.97 -0.19 -0.51
N ILE A 40 32.45 -1.38 -0.19
CA ILE A 40 31.35 -1.98 -0.94
C ILE A 40 30.07 -1.14 -0.79
N ALA A 41 29.77 -0.66 0.41
CA ALA A 41 28.61 0.20 0.66
C ALA A 41 28.69 1.53 -0.12
N GLU A 42 29.84 2.20 -0.11
CA GLU A 42 30.08 3.43 -0.88
C GLU A 42 29.94 3.21 -2.39
N ILE A 43 30.41 2.06 -2.89
CA ILE A 43 30.21 1.70 -4.31
C ILE A 43 28.72 1.59 -4.63
N LEU A 44 27.91 0.96 -3.77
CA LEU A 44 26.47 0.87 -3.98
C LEU A 44 25.77 2.23 -3.88
N VAL A 45 26.24 3.13 -3.02
CA VAL A 45 25.74 4.52 -2.96
C VAL A 45 25.99 5.25 -4.28
N ILE A 46 27.16 5.05 -4.90
CA ILE A 46 27.53 5.70 -6.17
C ILE A 46 26.87 5.01 -7.37
N SER A 47 26.73 3.68 -7.32
CA SER A 47 26.21 2.86 -8.42
C SER A 47 25.33 1.72 -7.88
N PRO A 48 24.05 2.00 -7.57
CA PRO A 48 23.11 1.00 -7.02
C PRO A 48 22.91 -0.20 -7.96
N CYS A 49 22.98 0.02 -9.27
CA CYS A 49 22.93 -1.03 -10.30
C CYS A 49 23.98 -2.15 -10.11
N SER A 50 25.08 -1.87 -9.41
CA SER A 50 26.13 -2.86 -9.13
C SER A 50 25.75 -3.92 -8.10
N SER A 51 24.58 -3.79 -7.44
CA SER A 51 24.03 -4.77 -6.49
C SER A 51 24.02 -6.19 -7.05
N SER A 52 23.58 -6.35 -8.31
CA SER A 52 23.53 -7.64 -9.01
C SER A 52 24.90 -8.31 -9.14
N HIS A 53 25.96 -7.53 -9.38
CA HIS A 53 27.32 -8.03 -9.50
C HIS A 53 27.88 -8.51 -8.16
N PHE A 54 27.64 -7.76 -7.08
CA PHE A 54 28.04 -8.18 -5.73
C PHE A 54 27.29 -9.42 -5.27
N THR A 55 25.97 -9.51 -5.52
CA THR A 55 25.20 -10.72 -5.22
C THR A 55 25.75 -11.92 -5.99
N SER A 56 25.97 -11.80 -7.31
CA SER A 56 26.56 -12.89 -8.11
C SER A 56 27.97 -13.31 -7.68
N SER A 57 28.67 -12.44 -6.95
CA SER A 57 30.00 -12.70 -6.41
C SER A 57 29.99 -13.35 -5.03
N GLY A 58 28.81 -13.61 -4.44
CA GLY A 58 28.66 -14.25 -3.12
C GLY A 58 28.75 -13.28 -1.94
N VAL A 59 28.42 -11.99 -2.12
CA VAL A 59 28.45 -11.00 -1.02
C VAL A 59 27.48 -11.37 0.12
N ILE A 60 26.37 -12.02 -0.21
CA ILE A 60 25.31 -12.40 0.74
C ILE A 60 25.85 -13.40 1.77
N ASP A 61 26.55 -14.43 1.30
CA ASP A 61 27.21 -15.42 2.16
C ASP A 61 28.33 -14.81 3.01
N ALA A 62 29.14 -13.93 2.41
CA ALA A 62 30.23 -13.25 3.11
C ALA A 62 29.69 -12.41 4.28
N VAL A 63 28.69 -11.56 4.01
CA VAL A 63 28.05 -10.73 5.05
C VAL A 63 27.30 -11.60 6.06
N GLY A 64 26.63 -12.68 5.62
CA GLY A 64 25.99 -13.63 6.52
C GLY A 64 26.95 -14.30 7.50
N SER A 65 28.24 -14.42 7.16
CA SER A 65 29.26 -15.01 8.06
C SER A 65 29.64 -14.06 9.21
N ILE A 66 29.45 -12.75 9.03
CA ILE A 66 29.70 -11.73 10.05
C ILE A 66 28.71 -11.86 11.22
N TYR A 67 27.44 -12.18 10.95
CA TYR A 67 26.43 -12.37 12.00
C TYR A 67 26.66 -13.62 12.86
N CYS A 68 27.44 -14.59 12.36
CA CYS A 68 27.86 -15.78 13.13
C CYS A 68 29.13 -15.53 13.96
N SER A 69 29.76 -14.37 13.81
CA SER A 69 31.06 -14.04 14.42
C SER A 69 30.88 -13.04 15.57
N PRO A 70 31.80 -13.01 16.57
CA PRO A 70 31.70 -12.14 17.74
C PRO A 70 32.10 -10.67 17.44
N TYR A 71 31.70 -10.15 16.27
CA TYR A 71 31.95 -8.77 15.88
C TYR A 71 31.05 -7.78 16.63
N SER A 72 31.51 -6.53 16.76
CA SER A 72 30.76 -5.47 17.40
C SER A 72 29.49 -5.08 16.63
N SER A 73 28.56 -4.42 17.31
CA SER A 73 27.36 -3.83 16.69
C SER A 73 27.69 -2.82 15.59
N ARG A 74 28.90 -2.22 15.62
CA ARG A 74 29.36 -1.27 14.60
C ARG A 74 29.47 -1.93 13.23
N ILE A 75 30.16 -3.07 13.13
CA ILE A 75 30.27 -3.80 11.85
C ILE A 75 28.89 -4.28 11.41
N LYS A 76 28.12 -4.87 12.32
CA LYS A 76 26.82 -5.44 11.98
C LYS A 76 25.82 -4.38 11.51
N THR A 77 25.85 -3.17 12.05
CA THR A 77 25.06 -2.02 11.55
C THR A 77 25.40 -1.69 10.09
N VAL A 78 26.69 -1.57 9.76
CA VAL A 78 27.11 -1.29 8.36
C VAL A 78 26.72 -2.45 7.44
N CYS A 79 26.87 -3.69 7.90
CA CYS A 79 26.43 -4.87 7.17
C CYS A 79 24.92 -4.87 6.93
N SER A 80 24.12 -4.51 7.93
CA SER A 80 22.66 -4.38 7.82
C SER A 80 22.29 -3.32 6.78
N LEU A 81 22.94 -2.14 6.80
CA LEU A 81 22.74 -1.10 5.78
C LEU A 81 23.14 -1.59 4.39
N LEU A 82 24.26 -2.30 4.26
CA LEU A 82 24.69 -2.88 3.00
C LEU A 82 23.64 -3.84 2.44
N ILE A 83 23.14 -4.76 3.27
CA ILE A 83 22.07 -5.71 2.88
C ILE A 83 20.80 -4.96 2.46
N PHE A 84 20.38 -3.97 3.24
CA PHE A 84 19.21 -3.14 2.93
C PHE A 84 19.36 -2.49 1.55
N ASN A 85 20.52 -1.89 1.28
CA ASN A 85 20.79 -1.19 0.03
C ASN A 85 20.87 -2.13 -1.18
N ILE A 86 21.41 -3.35 -1.01
CA ILE A 86 21.37 -4.39 -2.04
C ILE A 86 19.92 -4.77 -2.37
N LEU A 87 19.07 -4.97 -1.36
CA LEU A 87 17.67 -5.31 -1.55
C LEU A 87 16.85 -4.15 -2.13
N TYR A 88 17.16 -2.91 -1.74
CA TYR A 88 16.45 -1.72 -2.20
C TYR A 88 16.71 -1.45 -3.68
N SER A 89 17.97 -1.63 -4.10
CA SER A 89 18.43 -1.49 -5.49
C SER A 89 18.33 -2.79 -6.30
N ALA A 90 17.62 -3.79 -5.78
CA ALA A 90 17.61 -5.13 -6.35
C ALA A 90 16.93 -5.15 -7.72
N SER A 91 17.66 -5.66 -8.72
CA SER A 91 17.12 -6.09 -10.00
C SER A 91 16.56 -7.51 -9.90
N ALA A 92 15.83 -7.99 -10.91
CA ALA A 92 15.37 -9.39 -10.96
C ALA A 92 16.52 -10.41 -10.80
N MET A 93 17.75 -10.06 -11.21
CA MET A 93 18.94 -10.91 -11.04
C MET A 93 19.50 -10.91 -9.60
N THR A 94 19.31 -9.83 -8.84
CA THR A 94 19.78 -9.70 -7.45
C THR A 94 19.02 -10.64 -6.50
N VAL A 95 17.80 -11.03 -6.88
CA VAL A 95 16.86 -11.77 -6.03
C VAL A 95 16.73 -13.26 -6.44
N TYR A 96 17.50 -13.70 -7.43
CA TYR A 96 17.41 -15.04 -8.01
C TYR A 96 17.89 -16.16 -7.06
N TRP A 97 18.84 -15.87 -6.15
CA TRP A 97 19.50 -16.86 -5.29
C TRP A 97 18.74 -17.11 -3.98
N GLU A 98 17.55 -17.70 -4.07
CA GLU A 98 16.62 -17.86 -2.93
C GLU A 98 17.23 -18.58 -1.71
N ASP A 99 18.05 -19.61 -1.92
CA ASP A 99 18.67 -20.39 -0.83
C ASP A 99 19.68 -19.56 0.00
N GLU A 100 20.50 -18.73 -0.66
CA GLU A 100 21.47 -17.84 0.01
C GLU A 100 20.73 -16.78 0.84
N TRP A 101 19.68 -16.19 0.24
CA TRP A 101 18.83 -15.24 0.93
C TRP A 101 18.12 -15.87 2.13
N LEU A 102 17.65 -17.12 2.02
CA LEU A 102 17.01 -17.83 3.13
C LEU A 102 18.02 -18.06 4.26
N ALA A 103 19.23 -18.52 3.94
CA ALA A 103 20.28 -18.72 4.93
C ALA A 103 20.63 -17.42 5.66
N LEU A 104 20.78 -16.31 4.93
CA LEU A 104 20.99 -14.99 5.52
C LEU A 104 19.80 -14.58 6.41
N THR A 105 18.56 -14.69 5.92
CA THR A 105 17.36 -14.34 6.67
C THR A 105 17.26 -15.10 7.99
N MET A 106 17.55 -16.40 7.99
CA MET A 106 17.54 -17.20 9.22
C MET A 106 18.57 -16.69 10.25
N LYS A 107 19.77 -16.32 9.81
CA LYS A 107 20.80 -15.74 10.69
C LYS A 107 20.39 -14.36 11.23
N LEU A 108 19.79 -13.52 10.37
CA LEU A 108 19.30 -12.21 10.78
C LEU A 108 18.16 -12.33 11.80
N LEU A 109 17.24 -13.30 11.61
CA LEU A 109 16.16 -13.59 12.55
C LEU A 109 16.70 -14.13 13.89
N GLU A 110 17.68 -15.03 13.86
CA GLU A 110 18.33 -15.54 15.08
C GLU A 110 19.01 -14.40 15.86
N TYR A 111 19.76 -13.55 15.16
CA TYR A 111 20.38 -12.38 15.75
C TYR A 111 19.34 -11.41 16.33
N PHE A 112 18.32 -11.06 15.55
CA PHE A 112 17.21 -10.21 15.98
C PHE A 112 16.55 -10.76 17.26
N ASN A 113 16.21 -12.05 17.27
CA ASN A 113 15.59 -12.73 18.41
C ASN A 113 16.46 -12.70 19.67
N SER A 114 17.79 -12.82 19.51
CA SER A 114 18.73 -12.79 20.64
C SER A 114 18.93 -11.38 21.23
N SER A 115 18.68 -10.35 20.43
CA SER A 115 18.85 -8.94 20.79
C SER A 115 17.59 -8.27 21.33
N LEU A 116 16.49 -9.02 21.46
CA LEU A 116 15.16 -8.47 21.73
C LEU A 116 15.02 -8.01 23.19
N ASP A 117 15.36 -6.74 23.46
CA ASP A 117 14.89 -6.04 24.66
C ASP A 117 13.63 -5.23 24.29
N TYR A 118 12.48 -5.64 24.83
CA TYR A 118 11.15 -5.06 24.59
C TYR A 118 11.04 -3.56 24.94
N THR A 119 12.11 -2.95 25.45
CA THR A 119 12.15 -1.56 25.89
C THR A 119 13.08 -0.65 25.09
N SER A 120 13.87 -1.19 24.15
CA SER A 120 14.93 -0.42 23.47
C SER A 120 14.66 -0.18 21.98
N SER A 121 14.67 1.09 21.58
CA SER A 121 14.70 1.56 20.18
C SER A 121 16.14 1.44 19.64
N ASP A 122 16.64 0.22 19.47
CA ASP A 122 17.98 0.05 18.94
C ASP A 122 18.01 0.39 17.43
N GLN A 123 19.02 1.15 17.03
CA GLN A 123 19.19 1.64 15.66
C GLN A 123 19.42 0.47 14.69
N GLU A 124 20.11 -0.57 15.15
CA GLU A 124 20.34 -1.78 14.35
C GLU A 124 19.06 -2.57 14.11
N GLN A 125 18.21 -2.72 15.13
CA GLN A 125 16.90 -3.39 15.00
C GLN A 125 16.01 -2.72 13.96
N LYS A 126 16.01 -1.39 13.89
CA LYS A 126 15.26 -0.65 12.87
C LYS A 126 15.71 -1.02 11.45
N ILE A 127 17.01 -1.13 11.22
CA ILE A 127 17.54 -1.54 9.90
C ILE A 127 17.14 -2.99 9.60
N LEU A 128 17.23 -3.90 10.58
CA LEU A 128 16.84 -5.31 10.40
C LEU A 128 15.36 -5.45 10.03
N ILE A 129 14.46 -4.73 10.70
CA ILE A 129 13.04 -4.70 10.31
C ILE A 129 12.88 -4.14 8.89
N GLY A 130 13.67 -3.12 8.52
CA GLY A 130 13.65 -2.60 7.16
C GLY A 130 14.12 -3.60 6.10
N ILE A 131 15.12 -4.43 6.40
CA ILE A 131 15.53 -5.55 5.55
C ILE A 131 14.38 -6.54 5.38
N PHE A 132 13.71 -6.91 6.49
CA PHE A 132 12.56 -7.80 6.45
C PHE A 132 11.42 -7.23 5.59
N CYS A 133 11.13 -5.93 5.70
CA CYS A 133 10.17 -5.24 4.84
C CYS A 133 10.49 -5.38 3.35
N LEU A 134 11.77 -5.24 2.95
CA LEU A 134 12.17 -5.38 1.54
C LEU A 134 12.07 -6.82 1.04
N ILE A 135 12.43 -7.81 1.86
CA ILE A 135 12.24 -9.22 1.51
C ILE A 135 10.74 -9.52 1.28
N LEU A 136 9.89 -9.04 2.18
CA LEU A 136 8.43 -9.15 2.04
C LEU A 136 7.93 -8.40 0.80
N HIS A 137 8.46 -7.22 0.50
CA HIS A 137 8.12 -6.47 -0.71
C HIS A 137 8.40 -7.25 -1.99
N HIS A 138 9.59 -7.85 -2.11
CA HIS A 138 9.97 -8.67 -3.26
C HIS A 138 9.12 -9.94 -3.40
N SER A 139 8.72 -10.54 -2.27
CA SER A 139 7.84 -11.72 -2.28
C SER A 139 6.44 -11.47 -2.83
N ALA A 140 5.93 -10.23 -2.76
CA ALA A 140 4.68 -9.86 -3.42
C ALA A 140 4.76 -10.02 -4.96
N SER A 141 5.97 -10.02 -5.52
CA SER A 141 6.26 -10.28 -6.94
C SER A 141 6.69 -11.74 -7.21
N LYS A 142 6.45 -12.64 -6.25
CA LYS A 142 6.77 -14.07 -6.30
C LYS A 142 8.26 -14.44 -6.30
N VAL A 143 9.09 -13.66 -5.61
CA VAL A 143 10.53 -13.95 -5.43
C VAL A 143 10.92 -13.81 -3.95
N LEU A 144 11.86 -14.59 -3.43
CA LEU A 144 12.13 -14.70 -1.97
C LEU A 144 10.93 -15.20 -1.18
N ILE A 145 10.25 -16.23 -1.69
CA ILE A 145 9.07 -16.80 -1.04
C ILE A 145 9.46 -17.49 0.28
N GLU A 146 10.49 -18.34 0.26
CA GLU A 146 10.93 -19.06 1.47
C GLU A 146 11.53 -18.12 2.54
N PRO A 147 12.39 -17.14 2.21
CA PRO A 147 12.82 -16.10 3.15
C PRO A 147 11.63 -15.34 3.78
N ALA A 148 10.64 -14.96 2.97
CA ALA A 148 9.47 -14.24 3.45
C ALA A 148 8.59 -15.10 4.38
N LYS A 149 8.42 -16.40 4.09
CA LYS A 149 7.76 -17.35 5.00
C LYS A 149 8.44 -17.39 6.37
N ALA A 150 9.77 -17.46 6.38
CA ALA A 150 10.54 -17.49 7.62
C ALA A 150 10.33 -16.23 8.48
N ILE A 151 10.21 -15.06 7.84
CA ILE A 151 9.95 -13.77 8.51
C ILE A 151 8.52 -13.74 9.08
N ILE A 152 7.52 -14.04 8.25
CA ILE A 152 6.11 -13.93 8.61
C ILE A 152 5.74 -14.86 9.77
N LEU A 153 6.32 -16.07 9.79
CA LEU A 153 6.04 -17.11 10.78
C LEU A 153 6.95 -17.03 12.02
N ASN A 154 7.81 -16.01 12.11
CA ASN A 154 8.74 -15.84 13.22
C ASN A 154 7.99 -15.40 14.50
N LYS A 155 7.86 -16.31 15.47
CA LYS A 155 7.09 -16.07 16.71
C LYS A 155 7.54 -14.84 17.51
N PRO A 156 8.85 -14.59 17.74
CA PRO A 156 9.27 -13.38 18.44
C PRO A 156 8.87 -12.09 17.72
N LEU A 157 9.00 -12.04 16.39
CA LEU A 157 8.61 -10.88 15.58
C LEU A 157 7.09 -10.65 15.61
N VAL A 158 6.29 -11.72 15.57
CA VAL A 158 4.84 -11.67 15.78
C VAL A 158 4.53 -11.08 17.16
N SER A 159 5.12 -11.62 18.22
CA SER A 159 4.89 -11.15 19.60
C SER A 159 5.31 -9.69 19.80
N LEU A 160 6.41 -9.24 19.17
CA LEU A 160 6.84 -7.85 19.20
C LEU A 160 5.81 -6.95 18.50
N THR A 161 5.37 -7.34 17.30
CA THR A 161 4.38 -6.62 16.50
C THR A 161 3.09 -6.44 17.30
N ASP A 162 2.58 -7.52 17.89
CA ASP A 162 1.39 -7.50 18.73
C ASP A 162 1.56 -6.60 19.96
N GLY A 163 2.70 -6.70 20.66
CA GLY A 163 2.99 -5.88 21.84
C GLY A 163 2.98 -4.37 21.53
N ILE A 164 3.64 -3.96 20.44
CA ILE A 164 3.69 -2.55 20.01
C ILE A 164 2.32 -2.05 19.58
N ILE A 165 1.56 -2.84 18.83
CA ILE A 165 0.20 -2.47 18.39
C ILE A 165 -0.73 -2.33 19.61
N GLN A 166 -0.67 -3.27 20.55
CA GLN A 166 -1.46 -3.22 21.78
C GLN A 166 -1.11 -1.99 22.62
N GLU A 167 0.19 -1.68 22.77
CA GLU A 167 0.62 -0.48 23.48
C GLU A 167 0.09 0.78 22.79
N ALA A 168 0.23 0.89 21.46
CA ALA A 168 -0.27 2.02 20.69
C ALA A 168 -1.79 2.18 20.83
N CYS A 169 -2.54 1.08 20.74
CA CYS A 169 -3.98 1.07 20.94
C CYS A 169 -4.38 1.46 22.38
N ALA A 170 -3.63 1.02 23.39
CA ALA A 170 -3.88 1.35 24.79
C ALA A 170 -3.68 2.85 25.10
N LYS A 171 -2.79 3.54 24.38
CA LYS A 171 -2.60 5.00 24.50
C LYS A 171 -3.86 5.80 24.12
N GLY A 172 -4.76 5.26 23.30
CA GLY A 172 -6.01 5.92 22.91
C GLY A 172 -5.76 7.33 22.33
N PRO A 173 -6.53 8.37 22.73
CA PRO A 173 -6.34 9.74 22.23
C PRO A 173 -4.92 10.31 22.41
N SER A 174 -4.16 9.84 23.40
CA SER A 174 -2.78 10.31 23.63
C SER A 174 -1.82 9.85 22.54
N LEU A 175 -2.18 8.85 21.73
CA LEU A 175 -1.38 8.36 20.61
C LEU A 175 -1.02 9.48 19.62
N LEU A 176 -1.86 10.50 19.48
CA LEU A 176 -1.60 11.65 18.61
C LEU A 176 -0.29 12.39 18.96
N GLN A 177 0.17 12.30 20.21
CA GLN A 177 1.41 12.93 20.67
C GLN A 177 2.67 12.13 20.28
N TYR A 178 2.52 10.87 19.88
CA TYR A 178 3.62 9.98 19.52
C TYR A 178 3.83 10.00 18.01
N ASN A 179 4.43 11.09 17.53
CA ASN A 179 4.76 11.30 16.12
C ASN A 179 6.08 10.59 15.74
N GLN A 180 6.49 10.71 14.48
CA GLN A 180 7.72 10.12 13.94
C GLN A 180 9.01 10.56 14.66
N GLU A 181 8.99 11.69 15.37
CA GLU A 181 10.15 12.24 16.08
C GLU A 181 10.30 11.62 17.48
N THR A 182 9.25 10.96 17.99
CA THR A 182 9.33 10.20 19.24
C THR A 182 9.86 8.80 18.98
N ASP A 183 10.70 8.27 19.88
CA ASP A 183 11.28 6.93 19.73
C ASP A 183 10.21 5.86 19.51
N PHE A 184 9.14 5.89 20.33
CA PHE A 184 8.02 4.98 20.19
C PHE A 184 7.25 5.20 18.88
N GLY A 185 6.97 6.44 18.49
CA GLY A 185 6.21 6.74 17.28
C GLY A 185 6.95 6.34 16.00
N GLY A 186 8.25 6.62 15.92
CA GLY A 186 9.11 6.18 14.82
C GLY A 186 9.18 4.65 14.72
N PHE A 187 9.35 3.96 15.84
CA PHE A 187 9.39 2.49 15.87
C PHE A 187 8.05 1.87 15.50
N MET A 188 6.93 2.40 16.01
CA MET A 188 5.59 1.96 15.65
C MET A 188 5.32 2.12 14.15
N ILE A 189 5.73 3.24 13.54
CA ILE A 189 5.57 3.46 12.09
C ILE A 189 6.28 2.36 11.30
N LEU A 190 7.50 2.00 11.70
CA LEU A 190 8.26 0.93 11.07
C LEU A 190 7.60 -0.45 11.25
N ILE A 191 7.06 -0.75 12.43
CA ILE A 191 6.27 -1.97 12.67
C ILE A 191 5.02 -2.00 11.78
N LEU A 192 4.34 -0.87 11.60
CA LEU A 192 3.19 -0.80 10.69
C LEU A 192 3.60 -0.99 9.22
N GLN A 193 4.77 -0.51 8.81
CA GLN A 193 5.32 -0.81 7.48
C GLN A 193 5.58 -2.32 7.32
N LEU A 194 6.18 -2.96 8.33
CA LEU A 194 6.39 -4.41 8.35
C LEU A 194 5.07 -5.17 8.18
N VAL A 195 4.04 -4.78 8.93
CA VAL A 195 2.69 -5.34 8.80
C VAL A 195 2.13 -5.14 7.40
N PHE A 196 2.27 -3.94 6.82
CA PHE A 196 1.82 -3.66 5.46
C PHE A 196 2.49 -4.59 4.43
N PHE A 197 3.81 -4.73 4.47
CA PHE A 197 4.53 -5.60 3.54
C PHE A 197 4.22 -7.09 3.80
N SER A 198 4.01 -7.48 5.07
CA SER A 198 3.58 -8.83 5.43
C SER A 198 2.23 -9.17 4.81
N LEU A 199 1.22 -8.29 4.92
CA LEU A 199 -0.10 -8.52 4.33
C LEU A 199 -0.04 -8.73 2.81
N ARG A 200 0.79 -7.96 2.10
CA ARG A 200 0.98 -8.13 0.65
C ARG A 200 1.71 -9.42 0.30
N SER A 201 2.69 -9.78 1.12
CA SER A 201 3.48 -11.00 0.98
C SER A 201 2.63 -12.25 1.23
N LEU A 202 1.80 -12.25 2.26
CA LEU A 202 0.89 -13.35 2.62
C LEU A 202 0.03 -13.79 1.43
N HIS A 203 -0.51 -12.83 0.66
CA HIS A 203 -1.27 -13.13 -0.56
C HIS A 203 -0.42 -13.86 -1.61
N ALA A 204 0.85 -13.53 -1.80
CA ALA A 204 1.70 -14.24 -2.76
C ALA A 204 2.13 -15.63 -2.28
N ILE A 205 2.25 -15.83 -0.96
CA ILE A 205 2.86 -17.02 -0.36
C ILE A 205 1.82 -18.10 -0.04
N LEU A 206 0.68 -17.71 0.54
CA LEU A 206 -0.25 -18.61 1.20
C LEU A 206 -1.69 -18.48 0.66
N ASP A 207 -1.87 -17.87 -0.53
CA ASP A 207 -3.17 -17.51 -1.14
C ASP A 207 -4.29 -18.56 -0.98
N PRO A 208 -4.07 -19.87 -1.23
CA PRO A 208 -5.16 -20.84 -1.11
C PRO A 208 -5.44 -21.33 0.32
N SER A 209 -4.58 -21.00 1.30
CA SER A 209 -4.62 -21.56 2.65
C SER A 209 -5.02 -20.58 3.76
N ILE A 210 -4.92 -19.28 3.51
CA ILE A 210 -5.29 -18.25 4.49
C ILE A 210 -6.79 -17.99 4.43
N ASP A 211 -7.44 -18.04 5.59
CA ASP A 211 -8.77 -17.45 5.77
C ASP A 211 -8.62 -15.97 6.15
N TRP A 212 -8.76 -15.08 5.16
CA TRP A 212 -8.60 -13.64 5.39
C TRP A 212 -9.67 -13.07 6.33
N GLN A 213 -10.77 -13.80 6.55
CA GLN A 213 -11.80 -13.39 7.50
C GLN A 213 -11.35 -13.55 8.96
N GLU A 214 -10.23 -14.23 9.25
CA GLU A 214 -9.65 -14.26 10.60
C GLU A 214 -9.26 -12.85 11.09
N PHE A 215 -8.86 -11.95 10.18
CA PHE A 215 -8.54 -10.56 10.52
C PHE A 215 -9.75 -9.70 10.90
N LEU A 216 -10.99 -10.19 10.65
CA LEU A 216 -12.23 -9.55 11.06
C LEU A 216 -12.76 -10.03 12.41
N GLN A 217 -12.15 -11.04 13.03
CA GLN A 217 -12.65 -11.58 14.28
C GLN A 217 -12.26 -10.68 15.46
N HIS A 218 -13.25 -10.31 16.27
CA HIS A 218 -13.01 -9.79 17.62
C HIS A 218 -12.98 -11.00 18.54
N SER A 219 -11.82 -11.62 18.72
CA SER A 219 -11.71 -12.70 19.70
C SER A 219 -11.59 -12.09 21.09
N ASP A 220 -12.58 -12.33 21.96
CA ASP A 220 -12.44 -12.13 23.41
C ASP A 220 -11.28 -12.98 23.99
N ASN A 221 -10.81 -13.95 23.22
CA ASN A 221 -9.58 -14.71 23.49
C ASN A 221 -8.39 -14.02 22.83
N THR A 222 -7.33 -13.81 23.60
CA THR A 222 -5.98 -13.39 23.22
C THR A 222 -5.26 -14.40 22.32
N GLN A 223 -5.91 -14.95 21.30
CA GLN A 223 -5.24 -15.72 20.26
C GLN A 223 -4.64 -14.74 19.26
N PHE A 224 -3.35 -14.49 19.46
CA PHE A 224 -2.50 -13.77 18.53
C PHE A 224 -2.47 -14.49 17.18
N PHE A 225 -2.28 -13.73 16.10
CA PHE A 225 -2.07 -14.30 14.78
C PHE A 225 -0.87 -15.24 14.81
N SER A 226 -0.91 -16.31 14.02
CA SER A 226 0.27 -17.15 13.81
C SER A 226 1.30 -16.49 12.87
N VAL A 227 0.95 -15.33 12.32
CA VAL A 227 1.67 -14.59 11.30
C VAL A 227 1.80 -13.12 11.69
N VAL A 228 2.82 -12.42 11.17
CA VAL A 228 2.95 -10.97 11.34
C VAL A 228 1.76 -10.29 10.66
N GLY A 229 0.84 -9.74 11.44
CA GLY A 229 -0.40 -9.16 10.94
C GLY A 229 -1.06 -8.25 11.97
N ILE A 230 -2.24 -7.72 11.63
CA ILE A 230 -2.99 -6.82 12.51
C ILE A 230 -4.50 -7.01 12.26
N PRO A 231 -5.34 -7.07 13.30
CA PRO A 231 -6.78 -7.20 13.09
C PRO A 231 -7.39 -5.87 12.64
N CYS A 232 -8.49 -5.92 11.89
CA CYS A 232 -9.18 -4.72 11.40
C CYS A 232 -9.59 -3.76 12.54
N HIS A 233 -9.92 -4.30 13.71
CA HIS A 233 -10.26 -3.51 14.89
C HIS A 233 -9.12 -2.58 15.33
N ASP A 234 -7.90 -3.10 15.42
CA ASP A 234 -6.76 -2.32 15.90
C ASP A 234 -6.30 -1.34 14.83
N LEU A 235 -6.39 -1.71 13.55
CA LEU A 235 -6.24 -0.75 12.45
C LEU A 235 -7.20 0.43 12.58
N CYS A 236 -8.48 0.18 12.84
CA CYS A 236 -9.46 1.25 13.05
C CYS A 236 -9.12 2.14 14.27
N ARG A 237 -8.62 1.55 15.37
CA ARG A 237 -8.17 2.33 16.53
C ARG A 237 -6.98 3.23 16.20
N LEU A 238 -5.99 2.70 15.48
CA LEU A 238 -4.82 3.44 15.02
C LEU A 238 -5.21 4.56 14.04
N MET A 239 -6.14 4.29 13.12
CA MET A 239 -6.67 5.31 12.20
C MET A 239 -7.43 6.42 12.93
N HIS A 240 -8.17 6.07 13.98
CA HIS A 240 -8.96 7.04 14.74
C HIS A 240 -8.07 7.98 15.56
N PHE A 241 -7.11 7.43 16.32
CA PHE A 241 -6.31 8.19 17.28
C PHE A 241 -4.88 8.56 16.83
N GLY A 242 -4.33 7.89 15.83
CA GLY A 242 -2.92 8.02 15.44
C GLY A 242 -2.61 9.34 14.72
N PRO A 243 -1.33 9.75 14.69
CA PRO A 243 -0.85 10.83 13.83
C PRO A 243 -0.88 10.44 12.36
N TYR A 244 -0.63 11.41 11.49
CA TYR A 244 -0.76 11.24 10.03
C TYR A 244 -0.08 9.97 9.45
N PRO A 245 1.23 9.69 9.70
CA PRO A 245 1.89 8.52 9.12
C PRO A 245 1.23 7.20 9.54
N VAL A 246 0.74 7.14 10.78
CA VAL A 246 0.04 5.98 11.33
C VAL A 246 -1.31 5.80 10.64
N LYS A 247 -2.11 6.87 10.51
CA LYS A 247 -3.40 6.81 9.80
C LYS A 247 -3.22 6.35 8.37
N LEU A 248 -2.19 6.84 7.69
CA LEU A 248 -1.91 6.49 6.31
C LEU A 248 -1.62 4.99 6.16
N ILE A 249 -0.60 4.48 6.87
CA ILE A 249 -0.22 3.07 6.75
C ILE A 249 -1.35 2.16 7.24
N ALA A 250 -2.02 2.50 8.33
CA ALA A 250 -3.15 1.71 8.85
C ALA A 250 -4.33 1.68 7.85
N SER A 251 -4.68 2.82 7.23
CA SER A 251 -5.72 2.85 6.19
C SER A 251 -5.34 2.02 4.97
N GLN A 252 -4.05 1.97 4.63
CA GLN A 252 -3.55 1.15 3.52
C GLN A 252 -3.61 -0.35 3.85
N CYS A 253 -3.25 -0.74 5.07
CA CYS A 253 -3.39 -2.12 5.55
C CYS A 253 -4.85 -2.56 5.57
N LEU A 254 -5.75 -1.69 6.04
CA LEU A 254 -7.19 -1.97 6.06
C LEU A 254 -7.73 -2.17 4.64
N LEU A 255 -7.29 -1.34 3.69
CA LEU A 255 -7.67 -1.49 2.28
C LEU A 255 -7.18 -2.83 1.70
N GLU A 256 -5.93 -3.20 1.96
CA GLU A 256 -5.39 -4.50 1.51
C GLU A 256 -6.22 -5.65 2.08
N LEU A 257 -6.47 -5.67 3.39
CA LEU A 257 -7.28 -6.71 4.05
C LEU A 257 -8.68 -6.81 3.46
N LEU A 258 -9.41 -5.69 3.35
CA LEU A 258 -10.76 -5.70 2.83
C LEU A 258 -10.79 -6.17 1.37
N THR A 259 -9.78 -5.79 0.57
CA THR A 259 -9.65 -6.26 -0.82
C THR A 259 -9.55 -7.78 -0.85
N ARG A 260 -8.65 -8.38 -0.06
CA ARG A 260 -8.50 -9.83 0.01
C ARG A 260 -9.74 -10.54 0.53
N ILE A 261 -10.38 -10.00 1.55
CA ILE A 261 -11.64 -10.53 2.07
C ILE A 261 -12.72 -10.50 0.99
N SER A 262 -12.84 -9.38 0.25
CA SER A 262 -13.84 -9.24 -0.81
C SER A 262 -13.59 -10.21 -1.97
N ASP A 263 -12.33 -10.36 -2.39
CA ASP A 263 -11.95 -11.30 -3.45
C ASP A 263 -12.22 -12.76 -3.04
N GLN A 264 -11.80 -13.14 -1.83
CA GLN A 264 -12.03 -14.48 -1.29
C GLN A 264 -13.52 -14.79 -1.14
N ARG A 265 -14.33 -13.82 -0.71
CA ARG A 265 -15.79 -13.97 -0.62
C ARG A 265 -16.43 -14.16 -1.98
N SER A 266 -16.02 -13.37 -2.96
CA SER A 266 -16.51 -13.48 -4.34
C SER A 266 -16.18 -14.85 -4.94
N TYR A 267 -14.95 -15.32 -4.74
CA TYR A 267 -14.49 -16.60 -5.26
C TYR A 267 -15.15 -17.82 -4.57
N LEU A 268 -15.26 -17.79 -3.23
CA LEU A 268 -15.79 -18.92 -2.45
C LEU A 268 -17.32 -18.87 -2.25
N ASN A 269 -17.99 -17.79 -2.68
CA ASN A 269 -19.38 -17.47 -2.30
C ASN A 269 -19.60 -17.56 -0.78
N ALA A 270 -18.59 -17.17 0.01
CA ALA A 270 -18.60 -17.32 1.46
C ALA A 270 -19.33 -16.15 2.15
N GLU A 271 -20.12 -16.47 3.17
CA GLU A 271 -20.68 -15.48 4.07
C GLU A 271 -19.59 -14.81 4.92
N LEU A 272 -19.86 -13.57 5.34
CA LEU A 272 -18.96 -12.79 6.19
C LEU A 272 -19.08 -13.29 7.65
N ARG A 273 -17.96 -13.70 8.24
CA ARG A 273 -17.88 -14.23 9.61
C ARG A 273 -17.61 -13.14 10.65
N CYS A 274 -18.36 -12.05 10.61
CA CYS A 274 -18.30 -11.01 11.65
C CYS A 274 -19.71 -10.46 11.96
N SER A 275 -19.88 -9.89 13.15
CA SER A 275 -21.19 -9.36 13.55
C SER A 275 -21.50 -8.06 12.80
N ALA A 276 -22.77 -7.82 12.51
CA ALA A 276 -23.21 -6.56 11.90
C ALA A 276 -22.85 -5.35 12.78
N GLN A 277 -22.82 -5.50 14.11
CA GLN A 277 -22.40 -4.44 15.02
C GLN A 277 -20.91 -4.11 14.88
N TYR A 278 -20.06 -5.12 14.74
CA TYR A 278 -18.63 -4.93 14.50
C TYR A 278 -18.37 -4.20 13.17
N MET A 279 -19.07 -4.60 12.10
CA MET A 279 -19.00 -3.88 10.81
C MET A 279 -19.44 -2.43 10.91
N LYS A 280 -20.51 -2.14 11.67
CA LYS A 280 -20.94 -0.75 11.92
C LYS A 280 -19.84 0.08 12.57
N SER A 281 -19.07 -0.49 13.50
CA SER A 281 -17.94 0.20 14.12
C SER A 281 -16.82 0.50 13.13
N ILE A 282 -16.45 -0.47 12.26
CA ILE A 282 -15.45 -0.25 11.20
C ILE A 282 -15.94 0.84 10.24
N ILE A 283 -17.19 0.76 9.78
CA ILE A 283 -17.80 1.72 8.85
C ILE A 283 -17.79 3.13 9.45
N ALA A 284 -18.13 3.30 10.73
CA ALA A 284 -18.14 4.62 11.37
C ALA A 284 -16.76 5.29 11.38
N VAL A 285 -15.68 4.53 11.61
CA VAL A 285 -14.31 5.06 11.55
C VAL A 285 -13.93 5.45 10.13
N ILE A 286 -14.26 4.59 9.15
CA ILE A 286 -13.98 4.85 7.74
C ILE A 286 -14.75 6.09 7.24
N GLU A 287 -16.06 6.16 7.51
CA GLU A 287 -16.92 7.29 7.12
C GLU A 287 -16.37 8.62 7.66
N GLY A 288 -15.90 8.65 8.92
CA GLY A 288 -15.28 9.85 9.50
C GLY A 288 -13.97 10.28 8.83
N LEU A 289 -13.27 9.37 8.15
CA LEU A 289 -11.98 9.63 7.50
C LEU A 289 -12.08 9.79 5.98
N VAL A 290 -13.23 9.50 5.36
CA VAL A 290 -13.52 9.85 3.95
C VAL A 290 -13.38 11.36 3.72
N LEU A 291 -13.71 12.16 4.74
CA LEU A 291 -13.59 13.62 4.70
C LEU A 291 -12.26 14.15 5.25
N SER A 292 -11.26 13.28 5.43
CA SER A 292 -9.92 13.66 5.91
C SER A 292 -9.29 14.73 5.02
N GLN A 293 -8.53 15.65 5.64
CA GLN A 293 -7.70 16.63 4.91
C GLN A 293 -6.57 15.96 4.12
N ASP A 294 -6.11 14.80 4.60
CA ASP A 294 -5.17 14.00 3.84
C ASP A 294 -5.89 13.20 2.75
N SER A 295 -5.56 13.50 1.50
CA SER A 295 -6.20 12.89 0.33
C SER A 295 -5.96 11.40 0.22
N ARG A 296 -4.79 10.87 0.63
CA ARG A 296 -4.49 9.45 0.53
C ARG A 296 -5.25 8.63 1.57
N VAL A 297 -5.32 9.13 2.81
CA VAL A 297 -6.16 8.53 3.86
C VAL A 297 -7.63 8.54 3.42
N ALA A 298 -8.11 9.68 2.88
CA ALA A 298 -9.47 9.80 2.37
C ALA A 298 -9.73 8.82 1.22
N GLU A 299 -8.81 8.66 0.27
CA GLU A 299 -8.92 7.70 -0.84
C GLU A 299 -8.95 6.25 -0.35
N ASN A 300 -8.08 5.89 0.58
CA ASN A 300 -8.05 4.55 1.16
C ASN A 300 -9.35 4.24 1.89
N CYS A 301 -9.81 5.16 2.73
CA CYS A 301 -11.09 5.02 3.44
C CYS A 301 -12.27 4.98 2.47
N GLY A 302 -12.29 5.84 1.45
CA GLY A 302 -13.32 5.85 0.40
C GLY A 302 -13.40 4.53 -0.36
N SER A 303 -12.24 3.94 -0.67
CA SER A 303 -12.16 2.63 -1.33
C SER A 303 -12.65 1.51 -0.41
N CYS A 304 -12.25 1.53 0.87
CA CYS A 304 -12.74 0.60 1.88
C CYS A 304 -14.27 0.70 2.04
N LEU A 305 -14.81 1.92 2.12
CA LEU A 305 -16.24 2.16 2.27
C LEU A 305 -17.01 1.66 1.05
N SER A 306 -16.55 1.99 -0.15
CA SER A 306 -17.14 1.53 -1.42
C SER A 306 -17.23 0.00 -1.46
N MET A 307 -16.16 -0.68 -1.04
CA MET A 307 -16.11 -2.14 -0.99
C MET A 307 -17.08 -2.73 0.03
N ILE A 308 -17.09 -2.21 1.26
CA ILE A 308 -18.02 -2.68 2.31
C ILE A 308 -19.48 -2.41 1.93
N LEU A 309 -19.77 -1.26 1.31
CA LEU A 309 -21.11 -0.94 0.83
C LEU A 309 -21.56 -1.89 -0.28
N GLY A 310 -20.63 -2.32 -1.15
CA GLY A 310 -20.90 -3.32 -2.18
C GLY A 310 -21.17 -4.72 -1.63
N TRP A 311 -20.89 -4.99 -0.35
CA TRP A 311 -21.24 -6.27 0.27
C TRP A 311 -22.73 -6.30 0.61
N GLU A 312 -23.53 -7.05 -0.15
CA GLU A 312 -24.99 -7.08 0.04
C GLU A 312 -25.44 -7.69 1.38
N LYS A 313 -24.62 -8.56 1.97
CA LYS A 313 -24.92 -9.27 3.21
C LYS A 313 -23.73 -9.29 4.17
N PHE A 314 -24.02 -9.13 5.46
CA PHE A 314 -23.10 -9.34 6.58
C PHE A 314 -23.56 -10.58 7.36
N GLY A 315 -23.05 -11.76 6.98
CA GLY A 315 -23.57 -13.04 7.45
C GLY A 315 -24.97 -13.31 6.88
N SER A 316 -25.89 -13.76 7.72
CA SER A 316 -27.30 -13.97 7.36
C SER A 316 -28.15 -12.69 7.33
N GLN A 317 -27.59 -11.54 7.74
CA GLN A 317 -28.29 -10.27 7.77
C GLN A 317 -28.02 -9.46 6.49
N GLU A 318 -29.07 -8.85 5.95
CA GLU A 318 -28.92 -7.86 4.88
C GLU A 318 -28.05 -6.69 5.35
N ASN A 319 -27.25 -6.14 4.44
CA ASN A 319 -26.52 -4.91 4.69
C ASN A 319 -27.48 -3.72 4.75
N MET A 320 -28.10 -3.52 5.92
CA MET A 320 -28.93 -2.35 6.21
C MET A 320 -28.10 -1.07 6.37
N VAL A 321 -26.77 -1.19 6.54
CA VAL A 321 -25.89 -0.04 6.79
C VAL A 321 -25.80 0.85 5.55
N GLY A 322 -25.67 0.27 4.35
CA GLY A 322 -25.71 1.06 3.11
C GLY A 322 -27.08 1.68 2.82
N ARG A 323 -28.17 1.06 3.26
CA ARG A 323 -29.54 1.56 3.03
C ARG A 323 -29.91 2.72 3.93
N GLU A 324 -29.46 2.70 5.18
CA GLU A 324 -29.86 3.68 6.21
C GLU A 324 -28.72 4.63 6.65
N SER A 325 -27.53 4.55 6.06
CA SER A 325 -26.40 5.42 6.46
C SER A 325 -26.70 6.89 6.14
N LYS A 326 -26.89 7.67 7.21
CA LYS A 326 -27.01 9.14 7.16
C LYS A 326 -25.72 9.80 6.64
N TRP A 327 -24.56 9.20 6.91
CA TRP A 327 -23.28 9.70 6.44
C TRP A 327 -23.11 9.50 4.95
N SER A 328 -23.42 8.30 4.44
CA SER A 328 -23.41 8.03 3.00
C SER A 328 -24.36 8.99 2.28
N ARG A 329 -25.57 9.21 2.82
CA ARG A 329 -26.51 10.21 2.30
C ARG A 329 -25.92 11.63 2.28
N LEU A 330 -25.31 12.08 3.37
CA LEU A 330 -24.68 13.40 3.44
C LEU A 330 -23.57 13.55 2.39
N ILE A 331 -22.71 12.54 2.23
CA ILE A 331 -21.64 12.54 1.23
C ILE A 331 -22.23 12.64 -0.19
N MET A 332 -23.34 11.93 -0.46
CA MET A 332 -24.01 12.00 -1.77
C MET A 332 -24.70 13.34 -2.02
N GLU A 333 -25.34 13.93 -1.02
CA GLU A 333 -25.96 15.25 -1.12
C GLU A 333 -24.91 16.33 -1.42
N GLU A 334 -23.79 16.35 -0.69
CA GLU A 334 -22.66 17.25 -0.98
C GLU A 334 -22.04 17.01 -2.35
N PHE A 335 -21.95 15.75 -2.79
CA PHE A 335 -21.47 15.39 -4.12
C PHE A 335 -22.39 15.90 -5.22
N ALA A 336 -23.70 15.79 -5.03
CA ALA A 336 -24.68 16.30 -5.98
C ALA A 336 -24.59 17.84 -6.09
N VAL A 337 -24.39 18.55 -4.97
CA VAL A 337 -24.12 19.99 -4.97
C VAL A 337 -22.81 20.32 -5.69
N ALA A 338 -21.76 19.52 -5.50
CA ALA A 338 -20.47 19.68 -6.18
C ALA A 338 -20.56 19.58 -7.70
N LEU A 339 -21.42 18.68 -8.18
CA LEU A 339 -21.62 18.45 -9.60
C LEU A 339 -22.58 19.46 -10.24
N THR A 340 -23.59 19.94 -9.50
CA THR A 340 -24.59 20.90 -10.01
C THR A 340 -24.20 22.36 -9.83
N ALA A 341 -23.37 22.67 -8.84
CA ALA A 341 -22.93 24.03 -8.54
C ALA A 341 -21.49 24.04 -8.00
N PRO A 342 -20.47 23.79 -8.85
CA PRO A 342 -19.06 23.69 -8.42
C PRO A 342 -18.53 24.93 -7.67
N GLY A 343 -19.14 26.10 -7.89
CA GLY A 343 -18.79 27.36 -7.21
C GLY A 343 -19.31 27.50 -5.78
N LEU A 344 -20.20 26.60 -5.32
CA LEU A 344 -20.82 26.65 -3.99
C LEU A 344 -20.23 25.63 -3.00
N THR A 345 -19.35 24.74 -3.45
CA THR A 345 -18.81 23.69 -2.58
C THR A 345 -17.62 24.12 -1.75
N SER A 346 -17.47 23.46 -0.61
CA SER A 346 -16.29 23.58 0.24
C SER A 346 -15.03 23.17 -0.53
N LYS A 347 -13.91 23.86 -0.27
CA LYS A 347 -12.59 23.52 -0.84
C LYS A 347 -12.13 22.09 -0.48
N SER A 348 -12.63 21.53 0.60
CA SER A 348 -12.35 20.14 1.01
C SER A 348 -12.99 19.13 0.07
N PHE A 349 -14.20 19.40 -0.44
CA PHE A 349 -14.96 18.43 -1.22
C PHE A 349 -14.56 18.37 -2.71
N SER A 350 -14.00 19.44 -3.26
CA SER A 350 -13.52 19.45 -4.66
C SER A 350 -12.50 18.34 -4.95
N ASN A 351 -11.68 18.01 -3.95
CA ASN A 351 -10.68 16.94 -4.05
C ASN A 351 -11.26 15.54 -3.78
N GLN A 352 -12.51 15.45 -3.34
CA GLN A 352 -13.18 14.22 -2.89
C GLN A 352 -14.24 13.72 -3.88
N GLN A 353 -14.45 14.42 -5.01
CA GLN A 353 -15.42 14.01 -6.04
C GLN A 353 -15.18 12.58 -6.55
N LYS A 354 -13.92 12.18 -6.76
CA LYS A 354 -13.55 10.81 -7.14
C LYS A 354 -14.02 9.79 -6.12
N ILE A 355 -13.82 10.07 -4.82
CA ILE A 355 -14.20 9.19 -3.73
C ILE A 355 -15.73 9.06 -3.66
N ALA A 356 -16.42 10.19 -3.69
CA ALA A 356 -17.88 10.22 -3.67
C ALA A 356 -18.50 9.50 -4.88
N SER A 357 -17.91 9.66 -6.07
CA SER A 357 -18.35 8.95 -7.28
C SER A 357 -18.25 7.43 -7.12
N ASN A 358 -17.14 6.94 -6.55
CA ASN A 358 -16.97 5.50 -6.31
C ASN A 358 -17.95 4.94 -5.25
N ILE A 359 -18.25 5.73 -4.21
CA ILE A 359 -19.29 5.38 -3.22
C ILE A 359 -20.66 5.33 -3.90
N ALA A 360 -21.00 6.33 -4.72
CA ALA A 360 -22.26 6.38 -5.46
C ALA A 360 -22.45 5.15 -6.37
N VAL A 361 -21.42 4.81 -7.16
CA VAL A 361 -21.43 3.62 -8.02
C VAL A 361 -21.63 2.34 -7.21
N SER A 362 -20.97 2.21 -6.05
CA SER A 362 -21.09 1.03 -5.19
C SER A 362 -22.50 0.87 -4.62
N LEU A 363 -23.14 1.97 -4.22
CA LEU A 363 -24.53 1.97 -3.74
C LEU A 363 -25.53 1.69 -4.86
N LEU A 364 -25.29 2.22 -6.07
CA LEU A 364 -26.12 1.94 -7.23
C LEU A 364 -26.03 0.48 -7.64
N LYS A 365 -24.86 -0.18 -7.53
CA LYS A 365 -24.68 -1.58 -7.90
C LYS A 365 -25.43 -2.59 -7.02
N LEU A 366 -25.92 -2.18 -5.86
CA LEU A 366 -26.73 -3.03 -5.00
C LEU A 366 -27.95 -3.59 -5.75
N SER A 367 -28.34 -4.83 -5.41
CA SER A 367 -29.59 -5.44 -5.90
C SER A 367 -30.82 -4.60 -5.59
N GLN A 368 -30.84 -3.95 -4.41
CA GLN A 368 -31.83 -2.96 -4.03
C GLN A 368 -31.13 -1.63 -3.72
N VAL A 369 -31.32 -0.65 -4.61
CA VAL A 369 -30.78 0.70 -4.45
C VAL A 369 -31.50 1.41 -3.30
N PRO A 370 -30.81 2.13 -2.40
CA PRO A 370 -31.45 2.88 -1.33
C PRO A 370 -32.45 3.92 -1.84
N GLU A 371 -33.67 3.97 -1.27
CA GLU A 371 -34.73 4.87 -1.74
C GLU A 371 -34.30 6.34 -1.75
N TRP A 372 -33.57 6.78 -0.72
CA TRP A 372 -33.08 8.16 -0.65
C TRP A 372 -32.11 8.48 -1.80
N LEU A 373 -31.33 7.50 -2.28
CA LEU A 373 -30.43 7.67 -3.41
C LEU A 373 -31.22 7.79 -4.71
N THR A 374 -32.28 6.99 -4.85
CA THR A 374 -33.19 7.09 -5.99
C THR A 374 -33.91 8.44 -6.04
N SER A 375 -34.25 9.00 -4.87
CA SER A 375 -34.85 10.33 -4.78
C SER A 375 -33.86 11.48 -5.02
N LEU A 376 -32.57 11.25 -4.75
CA LEU A 376 -31.52 12.24 -4.97
C LEU A 376 -31.19 12.39 -6.46
N PHE A 377 -31.03 11.27 -7.18
CA PHE A 377 -30.77 11.27 -8.62
C PHE A 377 -32.07 11.37 -9.43
N ASP A 378 -32.84 12.43 -9.21
CA ASP A 378 -33.99 12.73 -10.04
C ASP A 378 -33.59 13.35 -11.40
N SER A 379 -34.55 13.40 -12.32
CA SER A 379 -34.31 13.92 -13.67
C SER A 379 -33.82 15.38 -13.67
N SER A 380 -34.24 16.19 -12.68
CA SER A 380 -33.86 17.60 -12.60
C SER A 380 -32.40 17.76 -12.16
N LEU A 381 -31.98 16.99 -11.17
CA LEU A 381 -30.63 16.96 -10.64
C LEU A 381 -29.66 16.43 -11.71
N ILE A 382 -30.01 15.32 -12.36
CA ILE A 382 -29.20 14.76 -13.45
C ILE A 382 -29.04 15.78 -14.58
N SER A 383 -30.12 16.45 -14.98
CA SER A 383 -30.06 17.52 -16.00
C SER A 383 -29.14 18.66 -15.57
N GLY A 384 -29.22 19.07 -14.31
CA GLY A 384 -28.35 20.10 -13.72
C GLY A 384 -26.88 19.69 -13.72
N VAL A 385 -26.57 18.43 -13.38
CA VAL A 385 -25.20 17.90 -13.44
C VAL A 385 -24.69 17.90 -14.88
N VAL A 386 -25.45 17.28 -15.80
CA VAL A 386 -25.05 17.17 -17.22
C VAL A 386 -24.82 18.55 -17.83
N GLY A 387 -25.66 19.54 -17.48
CA GLY A 387 -25.51 20.92 -17.93
C GLY A 387 -24.26 21.64 -17.44
N ASN A 388 -23.64 21.19 -16.34
CA ASN A 388 -22.41 21.76 -15.78
C ASN A 388 -21.14 20.96 -16.12
N LEU A 389 -21.29 19.78 -16.72
CA LEU A 389 -20.15 19.01 -17.20
C LEU A 389 -19.59 19.60 -18.48
N SER A 390 -18.28 19.52 -18.62
CA SER A 390 -17.52 19.93 -19.80
C SER A 390 -16.38 18.96 -20.02
N ALA A 391 -15.82 18.94 -21.22
CA ALA A 391 -14.74 17.99 -21.52
C ALA A 391 -13.48 18.14 -20.63
N ARG A 392 -13.36 19.27 -19.90
CA ARG A 392 -12.26 19.54 -18.96
C ARG A 392 -12.48 18.98 -17.56
N ASN A 393 -13.71 18.67 -17.16
CA ASN A 393 -14.03 18.21 -15.80
C ASN A 393 -14.58 16.77 -15.75
N VAL A 394 -14.67 16.09 -16.89
CA VAL A 394 -15.05 14.68 -16.96
C VAL A 394 -13.85 13.79 -16.60
N THR A 395 -14.05 12.91 -15.62
CA THR A 395 -13.09 11.88 -15.20
C THR A 395 -13.65 10.49 -15.45
N ALA A 396 -12.79 9.46 -15.41
CA ALA A 396 -13.21 8.07 -15.55
C ALA A 396 -14.27 7.68 -14.49
N ASP A 397 -14.14 8.19 -13.26
CA ASP A 397 -15.10 7.93 -12.18
C ASP A 397 -16.48 8.55 -12.46
N ILE A 398 -16.53 9.73 -13.09
CA ILE A 398 -17.80 10.36 -13.52
C ILE A 398 -18.44 9.55 -14.65
N VAL A 399 -17.66 9.06 -15.61
CA VAL A 399 -18.20 8.21 -16.69
C VAL A 399 -18.79 6.92 -16.12
N LYS A 400 -18.11 6.28 -15.16
CA LYS A 400 -18.63 5.09 -14.44
C LYS A 400 -19.95 5.36 -13.72
N LEU A 401 -20.07 6.53 -13.07
CA LEU A 401 -21.32 6.93 -12.41
C LEU A 401 -22.48 6.98 -13.42
N PHE A 402 -22.29 7.64 -14.56
CA PHE A 402 -23.34 7.72 -15.58
C PHE A 402 -23.64 6.38 -16.25
N SER A 403 -22.64 5.52 -16.42
CA SER A 403 -22.83 4.15 -16.93
C SER A 403 -23.74 3.35 -16.00
N GLU A 404 -23.49 3.44 -14.68
CA GLU A 404 -24.33 2.76 -13.69
C GLU A 404 -25.74 3.37 -13.59
N LEU A 405 -25.86 4.70 -13.65
CA LEU A 405 -27.17 5.37 -13.71
C LEU A 405 -27.98 4.96 -14.96
N MET A 406 -27.31 4.75 -16.10
CA MET A 406 -27.93 4.24 -17.32
C MET A 406 -28.42 2.81 -17.11
N THR A 407 -27.57 1.94 -16.58
CA THR A 407 -27.88 0.53 -16.30
C THR A 407 -29.10 0.39 -15.38
N LYS A 408 -29.23 1.27 -14.38
CA LYS A 408 -30.39 1.33 -13.48
C LYS A 408 -31.59 2.12 -14.01
N LYS A 409 -31.53 2.62 -15.25
CA LYS A 409 -32.59 3.35 -15.95
C LYS A 409 -32.99 4.67 -15.28
N TYR A 410 -32.05 5.36 -14.64
CA TYR A 410 -32.26 6.72 -14.13
C TYR A 410 -32.08 7.79 -15.21
N LEU A 411 -31.37 7.47 -16.31
CA LEU A 411 -31.14 8.41 -17.40
C LEU A 411 -32.30 8.40 -18.41
N THR A 412 -32.73 9.59 -18.83
CA THR A 412 -33.63 9.76 -19.97
C THR A 412 -32.87 9.72 -21.29
N GLN A 413 -33.58 9.53 -22.41
CA GLN A 413 -32.95 9.56 -23.74
C GLN A 413 -32.22 10.88 -24.02
N GLU A 414 -32.77 12.01 -23.54
CA GLU A 414 -32.13 13.32 -23.68
C GLU A 414 -30.80 13.38 -22.93
N HIS A 415 -30.74 12.81 -21.73
CA HIS A 415 -29.50 12.70 -20.94
C HIS A 415 -28.46 11.86 -21.66
N VAL A 416 -28.86 10.69 -22.18
CA VAL A 416 -27.95 9.78 -22.89
C VAL A 416 -27.35 10.46 -24.12
N VAL A 417 -28.16 11.13 -24.95
CA VAL A 417 -27.67 11.86 -26.13
C VAL A 417 -26.71 12.98 -25.73
N SER A 418 -27.01 13.71 -24.66
CA SER A 418 -26.18 14.82 -24.18
C SER A 418 -24.82 14.33 -23.68
N LEU A 419 -24.81 13.24 -22.90
CA LEU A 419 -23.59 12.58 -22.42
C LEU A 419 -22.78 11.98 -23.57
N HIS A 420 -23.44 11.38 -24.56
CA HIS A 420 -22.76 10.83 -25.73
C HIS A 420 -21.99 11.91 -26.50
N ASN A 421 -22.64 13.05 -26.75
CA ASN A 421 -22.00 14.20 -27.39
C ASN A 421 -20.82 14.71 -26.54
N LEU A 422 -21.01 14.85 -25.23
CA LEU A 422 -19.97 15.30 -24.31
C LEU A 422 -18.75 14.37 -24.31
N PHE A 423 -18.96 13.06 -24.15
CA PHE A 423 -17.88 12.06 -24.12
C PHE A 423 -17.17 11.94 -25.46
N GLN A 424 -17.88 12.15 -26.58
CA GLN A 424 -17.24 12.24 -27.89
C GLN A 424 -16.30 13.46 -27.99
N VAL A 425 -16.69 14.61 -27.43
CA VAL A 425 -15.84 15.80 -27.34
C VAL A 425 -14.63 15.53 -26.43
N CYS A 426 -14.82 14.89 -25.27
CA CYS A 426 -13.72 14.47 -24.39
C CYS A 426 -12.72 13.58 -25.13
N ARG A 427 -13.22 12.56 -25.83
CA ARG A 427 -12.42 11.62 -26.60
C ARG A 427 -11.55 12.35 -27.63
N ARG A 428 -12.12 13.30 -28.39
CA ARG A 428 -11.35 14.11 -29.36
C ARG A 428 -10.25 14.93 -28.69
N GLN A 429 -10.54 15.59 -27.57
CA GLN A 429 -9.55 16.40 -26.85
C GLN A 429 -8.37 15.58 -26.32
N VAL A 430 -8.62 14.36 -25.84
CA VAL A 430 -7.56 13.46 -25.38
C VAL A 430 -6.62 13.08 -26.54
N TYR A 431 -7.16 12.75 -27.72
CA TYR A 431 -6.36 12.42 -28.92
C TYR A 431 -5.59 13.64 -29.46
N GLU A 432 -6.20 14.83 -29.46
CA GLU A 432 -5.55 16.07 -29.91
C GLU A 432 -4.45 16.55 -28.95
N GLY A 433 -4.66 16.40 -27.64
CA GLY A 433 -3.69 16.78 -26.62
C GLY A 433 -2.47 15.85 -26.54
N SER A 434 -2.64 14.56 -26.82
CA SER A 434 -1.57 13.56 -26.78
C SER A 434 -0.63 13.60 -27.99
N CYS A 435 -1.00 14.24 -29.10
CA CYS A 435 -0.11 14.49 -30.25
C CYS A 435 0.99 15.55 -29.99
N SER A 436 0.96 16.27 -28.86
CA SER A 436 1.84 17.44 -28.61
C SER A 436 2.86 17.26 -27.48
N LYS A 437 2.91 16.10 -26.82
CA LYS A 437 3.78 15.87 -25.65
C LYS A 437 4.44 14.48 -25.65
N SER A 438 5.07 14.13 -26.77
CA SER A 438 6.00 13.00 -26.84
C SER A 438 7.43 13.51 -26.62
N GLU A 439 7.73 14.01 -25.43
CA GLU A 439 9.10 14.10 -24.95
C GLU A 439 9.20 13.26 -23.67
N LEU A 440 9.79 12.09 -23.84
CA LEU A 440 10.17 11.16 -22.77
C LEU A 440 11.10 11.89 -21.81
N SER A 441 10.59 12.34 -20.67
CA SER A 441 11.45 12.53 -19.49
C SER A 441 11.50 11.20 -18.73
N GLU A 442 12.50 10.38 -19.05
CA GLU A 442 13.05 9.43 -18.10
C GLU A 442 13.56 10.23 -16.90
N GLN A 443 12.68 10.54 -15.95
CA GLN A 443 13.12 10.87 -14.61
C GLN A 443 13.72 9.59 -14.04
N LYS A 444 15.04 9.45 -14.17
CA LYS A 444 15.82 8.66 -13.22
C LYS A 444 15.34 9.09 -11.84
N ALA A 445 14.62 8.20 -11.15
CA ALA A 445 14.51 8.33 -9.71
C ALA A 445 15.95 8.49 -9.21
N GLU A 446 16.24 9.57 -8.49
CA GLU A 446 17.48 9.61 -7.72
C GLU A 446 17.46 8.32 -6.89
N GLU A 447 18.32 7.37 -7.24
CA GLU A 447 18.46 6.10 -6.53
C GLU A 447 19.11 6.44 -5.19
N THR A 448 18.29 6.93 -4.26
CA THR A 448 18.73 7.32 -2.93
C THR A 448 18.90 6.06 -2.10
N VAL A 449 20.13 5.85 -1.66
CA VAL A 449 20.57 4.72 -0.86
C VAL A 449 20.50 5.10 0.62
N ALA A 450 20.18 4.17 1.52
CA ALA A 450 20.10 4.45 2.94
C ALA A 450 21.50 4.53 3.58
N MET A 451 21.77 5.64 4.26
CA MET A 451 22.96 5.89 5.07
C MET A 451 22.65 5.88 6.57
N SER A 452 21.38 5.93 6.95
CA SER A 452 20.94 5.91 8.34
C SER A 452 19.64 5.10 8.53
N PRO A 453 19.33 4.67 9.77
CA PRO A 453 18.06 3.98 10.07
C PRO A 453 16.81 4.84 9.83
N ASP A 454 16.92 6.17 10.00
CA ASP A 454 15.81 7.08 9.72
C ASP A 454 15.52 7.15 8.21
N GLU A 455 16.58 7.10 7.38
CA GLU A 455 16.45 7.00 5.93
C GLU A 455 15.85 5.66 5.49
N VAL A 456 16.17 4.55 6.17
CA VAL A 456 15.51 3.26 5.94
C VAL A 456 13.99 3.38 6.08
N CYS A 457 13.51 3.95 7.19
CA CYS A 457 12.08 4.19 7.42
C CYS A 457 11.47 5.10 6.34
N ALA A 458 12.17 6.15 5.92
CA ALA A 458 11.70 7.10 4.91
C ALA A 458 11.61 6.47 3.51
N LEU A 459 12.60 5.67 3.10
CA LEU A 459 12.61 4.96 1.82
C LEU A 459 11.49 3.93 1.75
N LEU A 460 11.28 3.16 2.83
CA LEU A 460 10.15 2.24 2.95
C LEU A 460 8.81 2.97 2.90
N PHE A 461 8.70 4.11 3.58
CA PHE A 461 7.50 4.96 3.51
C PHE A 461 7.27 5.45 2.08
N GLY A 462 8.33 5.83 1.37
CA GLY A 462 8.31 6.16 -0.04
C GLY A 462 7.78 5.00 -0.89
N ILE A 463 8.17 3.76 -0.63
CA ILE A 463 7.62 2.58 -1.31
C ILE A 463 6.11 2.43 -1.01
N VAL A 464 5.68 2.57 0.25
CA VAL A 464 4.24 2.53 0.61
C VAL A 464 3.46 3.60 -0.15
N LEU A 465 4.02 4.81 -0.28
CA LEU A 465 3.42 5.93 -0.99
C LEU A 465 3.41 5.72 -2.51
N ASN A 466 4.49 5.19 -3.08
CA ASN A 466 4.74 5.23 -4.52
C ASN A 466 4.16 4.03 -5.29
N GLN A 467 3.55 3.06 -4.59
CA GLN A 467 2.96 1.88 -5.23
C GLN A 467 1.72 2.16 -6.10
N ARG A 468 1.17 3.38 -6.06
CA ARG A 468 0.21 3.88 -7.08
C ARG A 468 0.84 4.82 -8.11
N THR A 469 2.11 5.17 -7.96
CA THR A 469 2.86 6.11 -8.82
C THR A 469 4.03 5.43 -9.51
N ALA A 470 3.82 4.24 -10.08
CA ALA A 470 4.64 3.83 -11.21
C ALA A 470 4.25 4.75 -12.39
N SER A 471 5.17 5.63 -12.77
CA SER A 471 5.27 6.44 -14.01
C SER A 471 4.06 6.38 -14.96
N CYS A 472 3.47 7.55 -15.28
CA CYS A 472 2.34 7.79 -16.21
C CYS A 472 0.95 8.02 -15.59
N THR A 473 0.80 8.77 -14.50
CA THR A 473 -0.53 9.08 -13.94
C THR A 473 -1.47 9.74 -14.96
N LEU A 474 -1.03 10.79 -15.66
CA LEU A 474 -1.86 11.49 -16.65
C LEU A 474 -2.23 10.61 -17.86
N GLN A 475 -1.27 9.85 -18.40
CA GLN A 475 -1.53 9.01 -19.57
C GLN A 475 -2.40 7.80 -19.23
N MET A 476 -2.19 7.21 -18.05
CA MET A 476 -3.00 6.09 -17.55
C MET A 476 -4.41 6.54 -17.16
N GLU A 477 -4.57 7.73 -16.56
CA GLU A 477 -5.89 8.34 -16.32
C GLU A 477 -6.64 8.65 -17.62
N GLN A 478 -5.94 9.16 -18.64
CA GLN A 478 -6.51 9.40 -19.96
C GLN A 478 -6.91 8.11 -20.66
N GLN A 479 -6.06 7.07 -20.62
CA GLN A 479 -6.39 5.75 -21.15
C GLN A 479 -7.57 5.12 -20.42
N ASN A 480 -7.61 5.22 -19.10
CA ASN A 480 -8.72 4.72 -18.30
C ASN A 480 -10.02 5.48 -18.62
N LEU A 481 -9.97 6.80 -18.76
CA LEU A 481 -11.11 7.61 -19.19
C LEU A 481 -11.64 7.16 -20.56
N LEU A 482 -10.74 6.96 -21.55
CA LEU A 482 -11.13 6.48 -22.88
C LEU A 482 -11.80 5.10 -22.81
N ARG A 483 -11.25 4.19 -22.00
CA ARG A 483 -11.82 2.86 -21.80
C ARG A 483 -13.24 2.92 -21.24
N GLU A 484 -13.47 3.73 -20.21
CA GLU A 484 -14.80 3.87 -19.62
C GLU A 484 -15.79 4.55 -20.58
N ILE A 485 -15.34 5.50 -21.41
CA ILE A 485 -16.18 6.10 -22.45
C ILE A 485 -16.61 5.05 -23.48
N ASP A 486 -15.69 4.18 -23.90
CA ASP A 486 -16.01 3.13 -24.87
C ASP A 486 -16.98 2.09 -24.28
N LEU A 487 -16.85 1.75 -22.99
CA LEU A 487 -17.81 0.90 -22.28
C LEU A 487 -19.21 1.53 -22.22
N PHE A 488 -19.30 2.82 -21.90
CA PHE A 488 -20.57 3.56 -21.89
C PHE A 488 -21.27 3.50 -23.26
N PHE A 489 -20.52 3.64 -24.36
CA PHE A 489 -21.08 3.52 -25.70
C PHE A 489 -21.58 2.11 -26.01
N GLN A 490 -20.83 1.07 -25.61
CA GLN A 490 -21.26 -0.32 -25.79
C GLN A 490 -22.57 -0.60 -25.05
N GLU A 491 -22.67 -0.19 -23.79
CA GLU A 491 -23.89 -0.35 -22.98
C GLU A 491 -25.09 0.38 -23.60
N SER A 492 -24.89 1.61 -24.08
CA SER A 492 -25.97 2.38 -24.73
C SER A 492 -26.52 1.71 -25.99
N SER A 493 -25.67 0.97 -26.72
CA SER A 493 -26.06 0.27 -27.95
C SER A 493 -26.76 -1.08 -27.72
N GLN A 494 -26.63 -1.66 -26.52
CA GLN A 494 -27.30 -2.92 -26.15
C GLN A 494 -28.68 -2.69 -25.53
N GLY A 495 -29.02 -1.44 -25.18
CA GLY A 495 -30.31 -1.05 -24.60
C GLY A 495 -31.38 -0.61 -25.61
N GLU A 496 -31.05 -0.57 -26.90
CA GLU A 496 -32.00 -0.47 -28.03
C GLU A 496 -32.47 -1.88 -28.45
#